data_AF-A0A8H8DJA2-F1
#
_entry.id   AF-A0A8H8DJA2-F1
#
_cell.length_a   1.000
_cell.length_b   1.000
_cell.length_c   1.000
_cell.angle_alpha   90.00
_cell.angle_beta   90.00
_cell.angle_gamma   90.00
#
_symmetry.space_group_name_H-M   'P 1'
#
loop_
_entity.id
_entity.type
_entity.pdbx_description
1 polymer ?
#
loop_
_entity_poly.entity_id
_entity_poly.type
_entity_poly.pdbx_seq_one_letter_code
_entity_poly.pdbx_strand_id
1 'polypeptide(L)'
;MEVAQGEGESTPPGGGGAGGSGKKKKGRETAPRRSAVSQRRRKGDAAAARGARTILDPLPRRWVARLTYSVPFSARRSDTVSQVADGVPAQPLKAEPPADYTGEAAAPVDPAASALKQCWDAVNSNPDDFAAWEALIRCVESVPNGLNHETPAQYQSSLHEAYDRFLARFPLCFGYWKKYADDELAFSGPEAAEKTFERGVAAVFNSVDLWTQYCSFKMEHFRDDVEGIRQLFQRGAECVGLDFLAHLFWDKYIEFEESQGENSLVLPVLERIIRIPMHQYARFFEKYTHVYSARPLAEVIGAEQLAAIEAQVREAAPDKVHYGVRLDVRRCVPSDAEIDQQVRLRVHEIKSEIYTRTQAETLKRWPYESEIKRPYFHVRPMDEAQLANWVKYLEFEETNAVEKQAEMANAATAADGTAPVVDEFDSKADRVEV
;
A
#
# COMPACT_ATOMS: atom_id res chain seq x y z
N MET A 1 2.01 -12.75 -61.73
CA MET A 1 0.76 -12.17 -62.24
C MET A 1 0.74 -10.72 -61.79
N GLU A 2 0.67 -9.78 -62.73
CA GLU A 2 0.40 -8.32 -62.58
C GLU A 2 1.16 -7.54 -61.47
N VAL A 3 2.18 -6.69 -61.69
CA VAL A 3 2.40 -5.61 -62.72
C VAL A 3 1.18 -4.67 -62.81
N ALA A 4 1.22 -3.35 -62.52
CA ALA A 4 2.01 -2.22 -63.09
C ALA A 4 2.12 -1.05 -62.05
N GLN A 5 3.11 -0.13 -62.01
CA GLN A 5 3.56 0.93 -62.96
C GLN A 5 2.45 1.96 -63.32
N GLY A 6 2.69 3.29 -63.42
CA GLY A 6 3.90 4.14 -63.32
C GLY A 6 3.57 5.57 -62.80
N GLU A 7 4.54 6.42 -62.43
CA GLU A 7 5.17 7.50 -63.27
C GLU A 7 4.26 8.74 -63.52
N GLY A 8 4.71 10.01 -63.47
CA GLY A 8 6.02 10.61 -63.15
C GLY A 8 6.02 12.15 -63.41
N GLU A 9 7.08 12.87 -62.95
CA GLU A 9 7.55 14.21 -63.42
C GLU A 9 6.61 15.46 -63.33
N SER A 10 7.07 16.73 -63.32
CA SER A 10 8.39 17.36 -63.10
C SER A 10 8.30 18.87 -62.73
N THR A 11 9.27 19.34 -61.94
CA THR A 11 9.77 20.70 -61.62
C THR A 11 10.03 21.69 -62.80
N PRO A 12 10.59 22.93 -62.61
CA PRO A 12 10.55 23.95 -61.53
C PRO A 12 10.14 25.35 -62.11
N PRO A 13 10.90 26.49 -62.10
CA PRO A 13 11.64 27.23 -61.03
C PRO A 13 11.28 28.75 -60.89
N GLY A 14 11.74 29.40 -59.80
CA GLY A 14 12.09 30.84 -59.74
C GLY A 14 11.58 31.61 -58.50
N GLY A 15 12.37 32.45 -57.81
CA GLY A 15 13.83 32.72 -57.90
C GLY A 15 14.26 33.95 -57.06
N GLY A 16 15.50 33.93 -56.51
CA GLY A 16 16.21 35.07 -55.89
C GLY A 16 15.77 35.50 -54.48
N GLY A 17 16.66 35.97 -53.58
CA GLY A 17 18.13 36.04 -53.62
C GLY A 17 18.74 37.04 -52.61
N ALA A 18 19.89 36.70 -52.01
CA ALA A 18 20.81 37.53 -51.19
C ALA A 18 20.23 38.23 -49.92
N GLY A 19 21.02 38.58 -48.89
CA GLY A 19 22.46 38.46 -48.64
C GLY A 19 22.79 38.69 -47.15
N GLY A 20 24.02 38.42 -46.70
CA GLY A 20 24.33 38.25 -45.26
C GLY A 20 25.08 39.38 -44.52
N SER A 21 24.99 39.31 -43.19
CA SER A 21 26.03 39.60 -42.16
C SER A 21 26.88 40.90 -42.20
N GLY A 22 26.81 41.71 -41.12
CA GLY A 22 27.62 42.96 -40.97
C GLY A 22 27.90 43.45 -39.51
N LYS A 23 28.85 42.78 -38.82
CA LYS A 23 29.60 43.12 -37.58
C LYS A 23 29.62 44.55 -36.94
N LYS A 24 29.79 44.54 -35.59
CA LYS A 24 30.42 45.55 -34.64
C LYS A 24 29.53 46.77 -34.24
N LYS A 25 29.66 47.44 -33.07
CA LYS A 25 30.81 47.61 -32.13
C LYS A 25 30.39 48.17 -30.72
N LYS A 26 31.05 47.70 -29.64
CA LYS A 26 31.42 48.34 -28.34
C LYS A 26 30.51 49.36 -27.58
N GLY A 27 30.38 49.08 -26.27
CA GLY A 27 30.45 50.04 -25.13
C GLY A 27 29.29 49.90 -24.12
N ARG A 28 29.39 50.14 -22.81
CA ARG A 28 30.47 50.28 -21.78
C ARG A 28 29.72 50.69 -20.48
N GLU A 29 30.00 50.05 -19.33
CA GLU A 29 29.67 50.44 -17.92
C GLU A 29 28.27 51.04 -17.59
N THR A 30 27.52 50.52 -16.62
CA THR A 30 27.67 50.90 -15.19
C THR A 30 26.75 50.07 -14.28
N ALA A 31 27.17 49.84 -13.03
CA ALA A 31 26.29 49.37 -11.95
C ALA A 31 25.64 50.55 -11.21
N PRO A 32 24.60 50.33 -10.38
CA PRO A 32 24.81 50.68 -8.97
C PRO A 32 24.13 49.79 -7.90
N ARG A 33 24.90 49.63 -6.81
CA ARG A 33 24.52 49.72 -5.38
C ARG A 33 23.63 48.64 -4.72
N ARG A 34 24.28 47.96 -3.77
CA ARG A 34 23.72 47.36 -2.56
C ARG A 34 22.90 48.37 -1.73
N SER A 35 21.90 47.86 -1.02
CA SER A 35 21.41 48.43 0.25
C SER A 35 21.41 47.33 1.30
N ALA A 36 21.83 47.64 2.53
CA ALA A 36 21.83 46.72 3.66
C ALA A 36 21.09 47.38 4.82
N VAL A 37 20.13 46.67 5.44
CA VAL A 37 19.43 47.16 6.63
C VAL A 37 19.32 46.04 7.68
N SER A 38 20.14 46.22 8.72
CA SER A 38 19.89 45.89 10.14
C SER A 38 19.40 44.49 10.55
N GLN A 39 20.36 43.74 11.12
CA GLN A 39 20.06 42.85 12.24
C GLN A 39 19.36 43.63 13.38
N ARG A 40 18.34 43.02 14.00
CA ARG A 40 17.95 43.35 15.38
C ARG A 40 17.89 42.07 16.22
N ARG A 41 18.83 41.96 17.15
CA ARG A 41 18.75 41.02 18.28
C ARG A 41 17.61 41.44 19.20
N ARG A 42 16.81 40.48 19.68
CA ARG A 42 16.24 40.51 21.03
C ARG A 42 16.57 39.21 21.75
N LYS A 43 16.82 39.34 23.05
CA LYS A 43 17.28 38.32 24.00
C LYS A 43 16.31 38.43 25.19
N GLY A 44 15.93 37.32 25.81
CA GLY A 44 14.86 37.27 26.82
C GLY A 44 13.48 37.09 26.17
N ASP A 45 12.57 36.29 26.72
CA ASP A 45 12.50 35.82 28.11
C ASP A 45 12.28 34.30 28.28
N ALA A 46 12.60 33.81 29.47
CA ALA A 46 12.36 32.45 29.90
C ALA A 46 11.22 32.40 30.94
N ALA A 47 10.66 31.20 31.11
CA ALA A 47 9.74 30.78 32.18
C ALA A 47 8.28 31.25 32.14
N ALA A 48 7.41 30.45 31.51
CA ALA A 48 6.04 30.17 31.98
C ALA A 48 5.42 28.92 31.31
N ALA A 49 5.85 27.70 31.68
CA ALA A 49 5.11 26.46 31.36
C ALA A 49 5.57 25.28 32.25
N ARG A 50 5.25 25.31 33.55
CA ARG A 50 5.23 24.11 34.40
C ARG A 50 3.77 23.72 34.64
N GLY A 51 3.33 22.58 34.13
CA GLY A 51 2.03 22.00 34.50
C GLY A 51 1.20 21.36 33.38
N ALA A 52 1.69 20.27 32.78
CA ALA A 52 0.87 19.18 32.24
C ALA A 52 1.80 18.04 31.77
N ARG A 53 2.00 17.02 32.62
CA ARG A 53 2.55 15.71 32.22
C ARG A 53 1.41 14.69 32.29
N THR A 54 1.48 13.65 31.46
CA THR A 54 0.54 12.51 31.37
C THR A 54 -0.89 12.93 30.96
N ILE A 55 -1.61 12.24 30.07
CA ILE A 55 -1.60 10.79 29.77
C ILE A 55 -1.67 10.56 28.24
N LEU A 56 -0.78 9.72 27.71
CA LEU A 56 -0.97 8.86 26.53
C LEU A 56 0.27 7.96 26.39
N ASP A 57 0.35 6.95 27.28
CA ASP A 57 1.34 5.89 27.11
C ASP A 57 0.95 5.00 25.92
N PRO A 58 1.93 4.50 25.13
CA PRO A 58 1.64 3.54 24.06
C PRO A 58 1.09 2.23 24.64
N LEU A 59 0.06 1.68 24.00
CA LEU A 59 -0.62 0.46 24.46
C LEU A 59 0.37 -0.73 24.58
N PRO A 60 0.42 -1.43 25.73
CA PRO A 60 1.34 -2.55 25.91
C PRO A 60 1.04 -3.74 24.97
N ARG A 61 2.12 -4.41 24.52
CA ARG A 61 2.12 -5.64 23.69
C ARG A 61 1.50 -6.89 24.36
N ARG A 62 0.32 -6.79 24.98
CA ARG A 62 -0.37 -7.89 25.70
C ARG A 62 -1.78 -8.23 25.20
N TRP A 63 -2.25 -7.58 24.14
CA TRP A 63 -3.59 -7.82 23.58
C TRP A 63 -3.69 -8.87 22.47
N VAL A 64 -2.56 -9.41 21.99
CA VAL A 64 -2.53 -10.48 20.96
C VAL A 64 -2.86 -11.87 21.54
N ALA A 65 -2.86 -12.04 22.86
CA ALA A 65 -3.01 -13.34 23.53
C ALA A 65 -4.32 -13.46 24.35
N ARG A 66 -5.49 -13.37 23.70
CA ARG A 66 -6.76 -13.76 24.36
C ARG A 66 -7.93 -14.24 23.48
N LEU A 67 -7.64 -14.92 22.37
CA LEU A 67 -8.64 -15.74 21.64
C LEU A 67 -8.13 -17.16 21.35
N THR A 68 -7.75 -17.88 22.41
CA THR A 68 -7.43 -19.31 22.34
C THR A 68 -8.21 -20.12 23.39
N TYR A 69 -9.14 -20.94 22.89
CA TYR A 69 -9.76 -22.13 23.48
C TYR A 69 -10.39 -22.10 24.91
N SER A 70 -11.71 -22.28 24.96
CA SER A 70 -12.33 -23.36 25.74
C SER A 70 -13.82 -23.58 25.44
N VAL A 71 -14.14 -24.66 24.72
CA VAL A 71 -15.39 -25.43 24.90
C VAL A 71 -15.05 -26.92 24.70
N PRO A 72 -15.32 -27.81 25.69
CA PRO A 72 -15.02 -29.23 25.54
C PRO A 72 -16.08 -29.97 24.72
N PHE A 73 -15.61 -30.79 23.78
CA PHE A 73 -16.43 -31.71 23.00
C PHE A 73 -16.87 -32.92 23.84
N SER A 74 -18.17 -33.13 24.01
CA SER A 74 -18.73 -34.37 24.57
C SER A 74 -19.76 -34.99 23.63
N ALA A 75 -19.34 -35.98 22.85
CA ALA A 75 -20.24 -36.75 22.01
C ALA A 75 -21.15 -37.68 22.83
N ARG A 76 -22.43 -37.80 22.43
CA ARG A 76 -23.25 -38.97 22.76
C ARG A 76 -24.28 -39.21 21.65
N ARG A 77 -24.04 -40.25 20.83
CA ARG A 77 -25.08 -40.85 19.98
C ARG A 77 -26.00 -41.72 20.84
N SER A 78 -27.27 -41.81 20.46
CA SER A 78 -28.15 -42.94 20.77
C SER A 78 -29.31 -42.93 19.78
N ASP A 79 -29.17 -43.67 18.68
CA ASP A 79 -30.30 -44.01 17.82
C ASP A 79 -31.14 -45.09 18.52
N THR A 80 -32.47 -44.99 18.53
CA THR A 80 -33.34 -46.18 18.64
C THR A 80 -34.70 -45.92 18.03
N VAL A 81 -35.05 -46.73 17.03
CA VAL A 81 -36.39 -46.82 16.43
C VAL A 81 -37.17 -47.95 17.10
N SER A 82 -38.46 -47.75 17.37
CA SER A 82 -39.47 -48.81 17.24
C SER A 82 -40.91 -48.30 17.17
N GLN A 83 -41.72 -49.05 16.45
CA GLN A 83 -43.11 -48.78 16.08
C GLN A 83 -44.09 -49.48 17.05
N VAL A 84 -45.33 -48.98 17.16
CA VAL A 84 -46.56 -49.80 17.11
C VAL A 84 -47.67 -48.94 16.46
N ALA A 85 -48.59 -49.57 15.71
CA ALA A 85 -49.68 -48.93 14.99
C ALA A 85 -51.08 -49.27 15.59
N ASP A 86 -52.12 -48.51 15.20
CA ASP A 86 -53.41 -48.98 14.63
C ASP A 86 -54.63 -48.10 14.97
N GLY A 87 -55.59 -48.01 14.03
CA GLY A 87 -57.00 -47.68 14.32
C GLY A 87 -57.56 -46.32 13.82
N VAL A 88 -58.52 -46.36 12.89
CA VAL A 88 -59.19 -45.25 12.18
C VAL A 88 -60.69 -45.64 12.01
N PRO A 89 -61.71 -44.80 11.66
CA PRO A 89 -61.94 -43.33 11.73
C PRO A 89 -63.23 -42.93 12.51
N ALA A 90 -63.49 -41.62 12.71
CA ALA A 90 -64.87 -41.06 12.71
C ALA A 90 -64.95 -39.53 12.47
N GLN A 91 -65.74 -39.11 11.49
CA GLN A 91 -66.33 -37.77 11.28
C GLN A 91 -67.66 -37.97 10.49
N PRO A 92 -68.60 -37.00 10.41
CA PRO A 92 -68.59 -35.64 10.94
C PRO A 92 -69.83 -35.27 11.79
N LEU A 93 -69.81 -34.11 12.46
CA LEU A 93 -71.04 -33.39 12.80
C LEU A 93 -70.83 -31.87 12.71
N LYS A 94 -71.80 -31.17 12.10
CA LYS A 94 -71.76 -29.70 11.91
C LYS A 94 -72.20 -28.97 13.18
N ALA A 95 -71.48 -27.90 13.54
CA ALA A 95 -72.01 -26.79 14.35
C ALA A 95 -71.21 -25.51 14.10
N GLU A 96 -71.91 -24.43 13.75
CA GLU A 96 -71.49 -23.03 13.93
C GLU A 96 -72.55 -22.35 14.83
N PRO A 97 -72.31 -21.15 15.36
CA PRO A 97 -71.34 -20.84 16.41
C PRO A 97 -72.06 -20.17 17.61
N PRO A 98 -71.31 -19.68 18.61
CA PRO A 98 -71.70 -18.40 19.20
C PRO A 98 -70.60 -17.34 19.10
N ALA A 99 -71.02 -16.08 19.17
CA ALA A 99 -70.21 -14.89 18.95
C ALA A 99 -69.26 -14.57 20.12
N ASP A 100 -68.48 -13.50 19.94
CA ASP A 100 -67.60 -12.85 20.92
C ASP A 100 -66.35 -13.63 21.34
N TYR A 101 -65.50 -13.91 20.35
CA TYR A 101 -64.06 -13.74 20.55
C TYR A 101 -63.64 -12.40 19.94
N THR A 102 -63.39 -11.40 20.79
CA THR A 102 -62.76 -10.15 20.37
C THR A 102 -61.33 -10.44 19.94
N GLY A 103 -61.16 -10.71 18.65
CA GLY A 103 -59.84 -10.81 18.04
C GLY A 103 -59.12 -9.49 18.20
N GLU A 104 -58.22 -9.43 19.18
CA GLU A 104 -57.19 -8.40 19.26
C GLU A 104 -56.34 -8.54 17.99
N ALA A 105 -56.63 -7.67 17.02
CA ALA A 105 -56.01 -7.73 15.71
C ALA A 105 -54.50 -7.54 15.90
N ALA A 106 -53.74 -8.61 15.65
CA ALA A 106 -52.29 -8.55 15.66
C ALA A 106 -51.87 -7.37 14.79
N ALA A 107 -51.19 -6.39 15.41
CA ALA A 107 -50.78 -5.17 14.74
C ALA A 107 -50.03 -5.52 13.45
N PRO A 108 -50.17 -4.75 12.37
CA PRO A 108 -49.50 -5.04 11.10
C PRO A 108 -48.00 -5.11 11.35
N VAL A 109 -47.47 -6.33 11.37
CA VAL A 109 -46.04 -6.57 11.57
C VAL A 109 -45.35 -6.00 10.34
N ASP A 110 -44.54 -4.97 10.54
CA ASP A 110 -43.75 -4.38 9.47
C ASP A 110 -42.97 -5.50 8.75
N PRO A 111 -43.20 -5.73 7.44
CA PRO A 111 -42.54 -6.79 6.70
C PRO A 111 -41.01 -6.69 6.79
N ALA A 112 -40.45 -5.48 6.90
CA ALA A 112 -39.01 -5.26 7.06
C ALA A 112 -38.51 -5.74 8.43
N ALA A 113 -39.25 -5.46 9.51
CA ALA A 113 -38.91 -5.93 10.85
C ALA A 113 -39.02 -7.47 10.97
N SER A 114 -40.02 -8.07 10.31
CA SER A 114 -40.17 -9.53 10.23
C SER A 114 -39.02 -10.18 9.46
N ALA A 115 -38.62 -9.61 8.32
CA ALA A 115 -37.51 -10.09 7.51
C ALA A 115 -36.16 -9.97 8.25
N LEU A 116 -35.90 -8.83 8.90
CA LEU A 116 -34.69 -8.63 9.71
C LEU A 116 -34.58 -9.65 10.86
N LYS A 117 -35.70 -9.97 11.52
CA LYS A 117 -35.73 -11.03 12.54
C LYS A 117 -35.38 -12.40 11.94
N GLN A 118 -35.95 -12.77 10.80
CA GLN A 118 -35.62 -14.03 10.12
C GLN A 118 -34.14 -14.11 9.71
N CYS A 119 -33.59 -12.99 9.21
CA CYS A 119 -32.16 -12.82 8.93
C CYS A 119 -31.31 -13.10 10.18
N TRP A 120 -31.68 -12.57 11.35
CA TRP A 120 -31.01 -12.85 12.63
C TRP A 120 -31.19 -14.29 13.13
N ASP A 121 -32.40 -14.84 13.06
CA ASP A 121 -32.69 -16.21 13.53
C ASP A 121 -31.90 -17.26 12.73
N ALA A 122 -31.70 -17.05 11.42
CA ALA A 122 -30.86 -17.89 10.56
C ALA A 122 -29.38 -17.84 11.00
N VAL A 123 -28.82 -16.63 11.18
CA VAL A 123 -27.44 -16.42 11.63
C VAL A 123 -27.19 -17.01 13.02
N ASN A 124 -28.13 -16.84 13.97
CA ASN A 124 -28.02 -17.41 15.31
C ASN A 124 -28.13 -18.95 15.30
N SER A 125 -28.84 -19.53 14.32
CA SER A 125 -28.96 -20.99 14.16
C SER A 125 -27.71 -21.63 13.57
N ASN A 126 -27.03 -20.95 12.64
CA ASN A 126 -25.74 -21.38 12.09
C ASN A 126 -24.79 -20.19 11.88
N PRO A 127 -23.97 -19.82 12.89
CA PRO A 127 -23.02 -18.72 12.79
C PRO A 127 -21.92 -18.90 11.73
N ASP A 128 -21.77 -20.09 11.16
CA ASP A 128 -20.80 -20.39 10.11
C ASP A 128 -21.38 -20.32 8.70
N ASP A 129 -22.69 -20.10 8.56
CA ASP A 129 -23.33 -19.87 7.27
C ASP A 129 -23.08 -18.43 6.78
N PHE A 130 -22.03 -18.29 5.96
CA PHE A 130 -21.70 -17.03 5.30
C PHE A 130 -22.87 -16.44 4.50
N ALA A 131 -23.71 -17.26 3.86
CA ALA A 131 -24.84 -16.77 3.07
C ALA A 131 -25.96 -16.19 3.96
N ALA A 132 -26.14 -16.72 5.18
CA ALA A 132 -27.03 -16.14 6.18
C ALA A 132 -26.52 -14.74 6.64
N TRP A 133 -25.21 -14.59 6.83
CA TRP A 133 -24.61 -13.28 7.12
C TRP A 133 -24.74 -12.29 5.96
N GLU A 134 -24.49 -12.71 4.72
CA GLU A 134 -24.71 -11.85 3.55
C GLU A 134 -26.17 -11.41 3.41
N ALA A 135 -27.11 -12.30 3.76
CA ALA A 135 -28.54 -11.98 3.78
C ALA A 135 -28.87 -10.98 4.90
N LEU A 136 -28.32 -11.16 6.10
CA LEU A 136 -28.47 -10.22 7.23
C LEU A 136 -27.92 -8.84 6.90
N ILE A 137 -26.75 -8.76 6.29
CA ILE A 137 -26.10 -7.50 5.88
C ILE A 137 -26.97 -6.78 4.83
N ARG A 138 -27.45 -7.50 3.81
CA ARG A 138 -28.44 -6.96 2.85
C ARG A 138 -29.77 -6.55 3.51
N CYS A 139 -30.21 -7.28 4.54
CA CYS A 139 -31.39 -6.98 5.36
C CYS A 139 -31.24 -5.61 6.06
N VAL A 140 -30.10 -5.31 6.69
CA VAL A 140 -29.88 -4.04 7.43
C VAL A 140 -29.58 -2.84 6.53
N GLU A 141 -28.97 -3.05 5.37
CA GLU A 141 -28.67 -2.01 4.37
C GLU A 141 -29.90 -1.52 3.61
N SER A 142 -30.97 -2.32 3.58
CA SER A 142 -32.22 -2.03 2.85
C SER A 142 -33.08 -0.95 3.55
N VAL A 143 -32.46 0.16 3.94
CA VAL A 143 -33.10 1.29 4.61
C VAL A 143 -33.91 2.14 3.60
N PRO A 144 -35.18 2.48 3.88
CA PRO A 144 -35.94 3.41 3.04
C PRO A 144 -35.23 4.76 2.89
N ASN A 145 -35.16 5.27 1.66
CA ASN A 145 -34.40 6.46 1.24
C ASN A 145 -32.86 6.34 1.25
N GLY A 146 -32.31 5.15 1.51
CA GLY A 146 -30.87 4.88 1.50
C GLY A 146 -30.14 5.38 2.74
N LEU A 147 -28.90 4.91 2.92
CA LEU A 147 -28.03 5.30 4.03
C LEU A 147 -27.57 6.75 3.87
N ASN A 148 -27.95 7.60 4.82
CA ASN A 148 -27.61 9.02 4.88
C ASN A 148 -27.61 9.54 6.33
N HIS A 149 -27.19 10.78 6.56
CA HIS A 149 -27.12 11.41 7.89
C HIS A 149 -28.50 11.56 8.60
N GLU A 150 -29.62 11.39 7.91
CA GLU A 150 -30.98 11.40 8.48
C GLU A 150 -31.48 9.99 8.87
N THR A 151 -30.65 8.94 8.66
CA THR A 151 -30.97 7.55 9.01
C THR A 151 -31.31 7.42 10.51
N PRO A 152 -32.50 6.91 10.88
CA PRO A 152 -32.88 6.79 12.30
C PRO A 152 -31.93 5.88 13.09
N ALA A 153 -31.62 6.28 14.34
CA ALA A 153 -30.63 5.62 15.20
C ALA A 153 -30.87 4.10 15.43
N GLN A 154 -32.10 3.62 15.30
CA GLN A 154 -32.44 2.19 15.35
C GLN A 154 -31.81 1.39 14.19
N TYR A 155 -31.75 1.97 12.99
CA TYR A 155 -31.15 1.34 11.81
C TYR A 155 -29.63 1.37 11.93
N GLN A 156 -29.04 2.49 12.36
CA GLN A 156 -27.60 2.59 12.66
C GLN A 156 -27.18 1.52 13.67
N SER A 157 -27.91 1.39 14.78
CA SER A 157 -27.64 0.38 15.82
C SER A 157 -27.72 -1.05 15.26
N SER A 158 -28.71 -1.32 14.40
CA SER A 158 -28.88 -2.65 13.76
C SER A 158 -27.76 -2.95 12.75
N LEU A 159 -27.32 -1.93 12.00
CA LEU A 159 -26.21 -2.00 11.05
C LEU A 159 -24.89 -2.31 11.78
N HIS A 160 -24.58 -1.57 12.84
CA HIS A 160 -23.38 -1.78 13.65
C HIS A 160 -23.39 -3.18 14.28
N GLU A 161 -24.52 -3.61 14.85
CA GLU A 161 -24.61 -4.95 15.45
C GLU A 161 -24.42 -6.08 14.41
N ALA A 162 -24.96 -5.92 13.20
CA ALA A 162 -24.77 -6.88 12.11
C ALA A 162 -23.30 -6.95 11.67
N TYR A 163 -22.66 -5.80 11.38
CA TYR A 163 -21.26 -5.76 10.96
C TYR A 163 -20.31 -6.20 12.07
N ASP A 164 -20.48 -5.73 13.30
CA ASP A 164 -19.60 -6.06 14.43
C ASP A 164 -19.60 -7.57 14.72
N ARG A 165 -20.78 -8.21 14.71
CA ARG A 165 -20.87 -9.67 14.91
C ARG A 165 -20.35 -10.45 13.70
N PHE A 166 -20.64 -10.00 12.47
CA PHE A 166 -20.15 -10.63 11.25
C PHE A 166 -18.61 -10.59 11.17
N LEU A 167 -18.01 -9.41 11.35
CA LEU A 167 -16.57 -9.19 11.24
C LEU A 167 -15.81 -9.77 12.44
N ALA A 168 -16.45 -9.96 13.59
CA ALA A 168 -15.91 -10.79 14.67
C ALA A 168 -15.81 -12.28 14.30
N ARG A 169 -16.69 -12.79 13.42
CA ARG A 169 -16.64 -14.19 12.93
C ARG A 169 -15.77 -14.37 11.69
N PHE A 170 -15.83 -13.43 10.75
CA PHE A 170 -15.12 -13.43 9.47
C PHE A 170 -14.23 -12.18 9.30
N PRO A 171 -13.21 -11.98 10.17
CA PRO A 171 -12.42 -10.75 10.19
C PRO A 171 -11.67 -10.50 8.88
N LEU A 172 -11.22 -11.56 8.19
CA LEU A 172 -10.44 -11.49 6.94
C LEU A 172 -11.23 -11.00 5.71
N CYS A 173 -12.53 -10.74 5.85
CA CYS A 173 -13.39 -10.23 4.78
C CYS A 173 -13.20 -8.70 4.58
N PHE A 174 -12.01 -8.28 4.14
CA PHE A 174 -11.62 -6.87 3.98
C PHE A 174 -12.63 -6.00 3.20
N GLY A 175 -13.28 -6.56 2.17
CA GLY A 175 -14.29 -5.85 1.39
C GLY A 175 -15.51 -5.39 2.22
N TYR A 176 -15.84 -6.10 3.30
CA TYR A 176 -16.91 -5.72 4.24
C TYR A 176 -16.42 -4.70 5.28
N TRP A 177 -15.14 -4.69 5.66
CA TRP A 177 -14.56 -3.58 6.42
C TRP A 177 -14.64 -2.27 5.65
N LYS A 178 -14.29 -2.28 4.35
CA LYS A 178 -14.44 -1.13 3.48
C LYS A 178 -15.90 -0.71 3.33
N LYS A 179 -16.81 -1.66 3.10
CA LYS A 179 -18.24 -1.37 2.97
C LYS A 179 -18.82 -0.74 4.25
N TYR A 180 -18.47 -1.28 5.41
CA TYR A 180 -18.88 -0.71 6.69
C TYR A 180 -18.29 0.71 6.91
N ALA A 181 -17.06 0.97 6.46
CA ALA A 181 -16.48 2.31 6.51
C ALA A 181 -17.15 3.30 5.54
N ASP A 182 -17.54 2.87 4.33
CA ASP A 182 -18.34 3.68 3.41
C ASP A 182 -19.73 4.00 4.00
N ASP A 183 -20.37 3.02 4.63
CA ASP A 183 -21.67 3.19 5.27
C ASP A 183 -21.56 4.21 6.42
N GLU A 184 -20.58 4.05 7.33
CA GLU A 184 -20.29 4.99 8.42
C GLU A 184 -19.98 6.41 7.91
N LEU A 185 -19.27 6.54 6.77
CA LEU A 185 -19.03 7.83 6.13
C LEU A 185 -20.35 8.49 5.69
N ALA A 186 -21.32 7.72 5.20
CA ALA A 186 -22.59 8.22 4.69
C ALA A 186 -23.54 8.75 5.78
N PHE A 187 -23.51 8.21 7.01
CA PHE A 187 -24.39 8.66 8.10
C PHE A 187 -23.69 9.31 9.32
N SER A 188 -22.49 8.87 9.70
CA SER A 188 -21.72 9.40 10.84
C SER A 188 -20.57 10.33 10.43
N GLY A 189 -20.18 10.33 9.15
CA GLY A 189 -19.10 11.16 8.62
C GLY A 189 -17.69 10.60 8.84
N PRO A 190 -16.64 11.37 8.47
CA PRO A 190 -15.29 10.85 8.30
C PRO A 190 -14.62 10.37 9.60
N GLU A 191 -14.92 10.97 10.75
CA GLU A 191 -14.36 10.53 12.05
C GLU A 191 -14.88 9.16 12.52
N ALA A 192 -16.02 8.71 12.01
CA ALA A 192 -16.56 7.39 12.30
C ALA A 192 -15.99 6.35 11.32
N ALA A 193 -15.98 6.66 10.03
CA ALA A 193 -15.35 5.85 8.99
C ALA A 193 -13.86 5.58 9.30
N GLU A 194 -13.10 6.57 9.80
CA GLU A 194 -11.71 6.38 10.23
C GLU A 194 -11.57 5.31 11.33
N LYS A 195 -12.47 5.31 12.33
CA LYS A 195 -12.47 4.30 13.41
C LYS A 195 -12.76 2.90 12.85
N THR A 196 -13.63 2.79 11.86
CA THR A 196 -13.92 1.51 11.19
C THR A 196 -12.76 1.03 10.33
N PHE A 197 -12.05 1.94 9.64
CA PHE A 197 -10.80 1.60 8.95
C PHE A 197 -9.69 1.14 9.90
N GLU A 198 -9.45 1.85 11.02
CA GLU A 198 -8.46 1.46 12.04
C GLU A 198 -8.77 0.08 12.63
N ARG A 199 -10.05 -0.21 12.91
CA ARG A 199 -10.50 -1.56 13.32
C ARG A 199 -10.22 -2.61 12.23
N GLY A 200 -10.46 -2.26 10.96
CA GLY A 200 -10.26 -3.13 9.81
C GLY A 200 -8.79 -3.48 9.58
N VAL A 201 -7.88 -2.50 9.57
CA VAL A 201 -6.44 -2.77 9.40
C VAL A 201 -5.83 -3.45 10.62
N ALA A 202 -6.40 -3.29 11.82
CA ALA A 202 -6.02 -4.10 12.98
C ALA A 202 -6.48 -5.57 12.87
N ALA A 203 -7.59 -5.84 12.18
CA ALA A 203 -8.11 -7.19 11.94
C ALA A 203 -7.47 -7.88 10.73
N VAL A 204 -7.11 -7.13 9.68
CA VAL A 204 -6.55 -7.62 8.41
C VAL A 204 -5.34 -6.78 7.99
N PHE A 205 -4.29 -6.82 8.80
CA PHE A 205 -3.09 -5.99 8.62
C PHE A 205 -2.39 -6.23 7.27
N ASN A 206 -2.55 -7.39 6.64
CA ASN A 206 -1.89 -7.77 5.40
C ASN A 206 -2.73 -7.49 4.12
N SER A 207 -3.87 -6.78 4.20
CA SER A 207 -4.67 -6.45 3.01
C SER A 207 -4.17 -5.17 2.32
N VAL A 208 -3.46 -5.33 1.19
CA VAL A 208 -3.01 -4.22 0.32
C VAL A 208 -4.18 -3.31 -0.05
N ASP A 209 -5.31 -3.88 -0.46
CA ASP A 209 -6.52 -3.14 -0.83
C ASP A 209 -7.05 -2.27 0.31
N LEU A 210 -7.17 -2.82 1.53
CA LEU A 210 -7.75 -2.11 2.67
C LEU A 210 -6.86 -0.93 3.11
N TRP A 211 -5.54 -1.11 3.14
CA TRP A 211 -4.59 -0.02 3.39
C TRP A 211 -4.64 1.04 2.30
N THR A 212 -4.71 0.64 1.03
CA THR A 212 -4.79 1.56 -0.11
C THR A 212 -6.08 2.38 -0.07
N GLN A 213 -7.20 1.76 0.31
CA GLN A 213 -8.49 2.40 0.52
C GLN A 213 -8.48 3.36 1.71
N TYR A 214 -7.92 2.94 2.86
CA TYR A 214 -7.84 3.81 4.04
C TYR A 214 -6.93 5.04 3.79
N CYS A 215 -5.76 4.86 3.17
CA CYS A 215 -4.91 5.99 2.79
C CYS A 215 -5.60 6.94 1.80
N SER A 216 -6.30 6.40 0.78
CA SER A 216 -7.05 7.23 -0.18
C SER A 216 -8.18 8.00 0.49
N PHE A 217 -8.94 7.36 1.39
CA PHE A 217 -9.96 8.00 2.22
C PHE A 217 -9.36 9.13 3.08
N LYS A 218 -8.21 8.89 3.74
CA LYS A 218 -7.58 9.92 4.57
C LYS A 218 -7.07 11.11 3.74
N MET A 219 -6.51 10.86 2.56
CA MET A 219 -6.16 11.91 1.58
C MET A 219 -7.37 12.73 1.10
N GLU A 220 -8.55 12.11 0.98
CA GLU A 220 -9.75 12.81 0.50
C GLU A 220 -10.39 13.69 1.58
N HIS A 221 -10.52 13.18 2.81
CA HIS A 221 -11.31 13.79 3.88
C HIS A 221 -10.48 14.56 4.92
N PHE A 222 -9.18 14.28 5.07
CA PHE A 222 -8.31 14.88 6.09
C PHE A 222 -7.11 15.61 5.47
N ARG A 223 -7.36 16.36 4.37
CA ARG A 223 -6.34 17.05 3.56
C ARG A 223 -5.39 17.95 4.34
N ASP A 224 -5.85 18.52 5.45
CA ASP A 224 -5.05 19.39 6.32
C ASP A 224 -4.10 18.60 7.25
N ASP A 225 -4.37 17.31 7.51
CA ASP A 225 -3.54 16.41 8.33
C ASP A 225 -2.48 15.68 7.49
N VAL A 226 -1.63 16.46 6.82
CA VAL A 226 -0.55 15.95 5.95
C VAL A 226 0.36 14.97 6.69
N GLU A 227 0.66 15.24 7.96
CA GLU A 227 1.57 14.42 8.75
C GLU A 227 0.90 13.13 9.25
N GLY A 228 -0.37 13.16 9.65
CA GLY A 228 -1.12 11.94 9.97
C GLY A 228 -1.38 11.06 8.74
N ILE A 229 -1.56 11.64 7.55
CA ILE A 229 -1.60 10.87 6.29
C ILE A 229 -0.24 10.21 6.03
N ARG A 230 0.87 10.94 6.17
CA ARG A 230 2.22 10.38 5.99
C ARG A 230 2.52 9.25 6.97
N GLN A 231 2.19 9.42 8.24
CA GLN A 231 2.35 8.38 9.26
C GLN A 231 1.46 7.15 8.96
N LEU A 232 0.27 7.35 8.38
CA LEU A 232 -0.57 6.25 7.93
C LEU A 232 0.07 5.49 6.76
N PHE A 233 0.62 6.17 5.77
CA PHE A 233 1.38 5.52 4.69
C PHE A 233 2.62 4.78 5.20
N GLN A 234 3.34 5.33 6.20
CA GLN A 234 4.47 4.62 6.81
C GLN A 234 4.03 3.32 7.51
N ARG A 235 2.95 3.36 8.31
CA ARG A 235 2.33 2.18 8.93
C ARG A 235 1.89 1.14 7.88
N GLY A 236 1.21 1.58 6.82
CA GLY A 236 0.82 0.70 5.72
C GLY A 236 2.03 0.07 5.03
N ALA A 237 3.09 0.84 4.79
CA ALA A 237 4.32 0.34 4.19
C ALA A 237 5.08 -0.67 5.08
N GLU A 238 4.90 -0.63 6.40
CA GLU A 238 5.41 -1.65 7.33
C GLU A 238 4.56 -2.94 7.30
N CYS A 239 3.25 -2.85 7.02
CA CYS A 239 2.34 -3.99 7.05
C CYS A 239 2.18 -4.71 5.70
N VAL A 240 2.12 -3.96 4.59
CA VAL A 240 1.86 -4.46 3.23
C VAL A 240 2.90 -4.05 2.19
N GLY A 241 3.91 -3.26 2.56
CA GLY A 241 4.89 -2.72 1.60
C GLY A 241 5.74 -3.78 0.89
N LEU A 242 5.86 -4.99 1.46
CA LEU A 242 6.60 -6.14 0.92
C LEU A 242 5.73 -7.12 0.11
N ASP A 243 4.41 -6.91 0.03
CA ASP A 243 3.52 -7.77 -0.75
C ASP A 243 3.85 -7.69 -2.25
N PHE A 244 3.82 -8.82 -2.96
CA PHE A 244 4.19 -8.90 -4.38
C PHE A 244 3.30 -8.01 -5.28
N LEU A 245 2.06 -7.76 -4.85
CA LEU A 245 1.07 -6.91 -5.49
C LEU A 245 0.91 -5.54 -4.79
N ALA A 246 1.81 -5.13 -3.89
CA ALA A 246 1.80 -3.83 -3.22
C ALA A 246 1.90 -2.60 -4.16
N HIS A 247 2.05 -2.78 -5.47
CA HIS A 247 2.21 -1.71 -6.46
C HIS A 247 1.12 -0.63 -6.40
N LEU A 248 -0.15 -1.01 -6.15
CA LEU A 248 -1.26 -0.07 -6.02
C LEU A 248 -1.13 0.83 -4.77
N PHE A 249 -0.66 0.26 -3.66
CA PHE A 249 -0.39 0.99 -2.42
C PHE A 249 0.77 1.99 -2.62
N TRP A 250 1.87 1.53 -3.23
CA TRP A 250 3.03 2.37 -3.50
C TRP A 250 2.76 3.48 -4.52
N ASP A 251 1.94 3.22 -5.55
CA ASP A 251 1.47 4.27 -6.47
C ASP A 251 0.68 5.35 -5.71
N LYS A 252 -0.20 4.98 -4.78
CA LYS A 252 -0.91 5.95 -3.93
C LYS A 252 -0.01 6.72 -2.98
N TYR A 253 1.04 6.08 -2.43
CA TYR A 253 1.99 6.80 -1.57
C TYR A 253 2.82 7.81 -2.39
N ILE A 254 3.23 7.46 -3.61
CA ILE A 254 3.93 8.41 -4.49
C ILE A 254 2.99 9.54 -4.93
N GLU A 255 1.74 9.26 -5.30
CA GLU A 255 0.72 10.26 -5.62
C GLU A 255 0.52 11.26 -4.47
N PHE A 256 0.52 10.77 -3.22
CA PHE A 256 0.47 11.62 -2.04
C PHE A 256 1.67 12.57 -1.95
N GLU A 257 2.91 12.08 -1.92
CA GLU A 257 4.08 12.96 -1.77
C GLU A 257 4.28 13.90 -2.98
N GLU A 258 3.90 13.48 -4.19
CA GLU A 258 3.83 14.34 -5.38
C GLU A 258 2.78 15.47 -5.20
N SER A 259 1.61 15.17 -4.60
CA SER A 259 0.55 16.16 -4.34
C SER A 259 0.92 17.23 -3.31
N GLN A 260 1.81 16.90 -2.36
CA GLN A 260 2.27 17.85 -1.33
C GLN A 260 3.29 18.87 -1.86
N GLY A 261 3.77 18.72 -3.09
CA GLY A 261 4.82 19.55 -3.68
C GLY A 261 6.23 19.23 -3.17
N GLU A 262 6.34 18.47 -2.07
CA GLU A 262 7.60 17.94 -1.50
C GLU A 262 8.16 16.78 -2.32
N ASN A 263 8.53 17.10 -3.57
CA ASN A 263 9.26 16.23 -4.49
C ASN A 263 10.62 15.75 -3.92
N SER A 264 11.04 16.27 -2.77
CA SER A 264 12.17 15.83 -1.96
C SER A 264 11.95 14.42 -1.37
N LEU A 265 10.71 14.09 -0.99
CA LEU A 265 10.34 12.83 -0.30
C LEU A 265 10.02 11.69 -1.28
N VAL A 266 9.63 12.01 -2.52
CA VAL A 266 9.35 11.03 -3.58
C VAL A 266 10.57 10.15 -3.88
N LEU A 267 11.78 10.72 -3.88
CA LEU A 267 13.00 10.00 -4.19
C LEU A 267 13.38 8.96 -3.09
N PRO A 268 13.39 9.26 -1.78
CA PRO A 268 13.51 8.27 -0.72
C PRO A 268 12.47 7.14 -0.77
N VAL A 269 11.20 7.45 -1.11
CA VAL A 269 10.16 6.42 -1.28
C VAL A 269 10.50 5.50 -2.45
N LEU A 270 10.90 6.04 -3.61
CA LEU A 270 11.33 5.24 -4.76
C LEU A 270 12.62 4.43 -4.48
N GLU A 271 13.59 4.98 -3.75
CA GLU A 271 14.82 4.28 -3.34
C GLU A 271 14.52 3.05 -2.47
N ARG A 272 13.46 3.11 -1.63
CA ARG A 272 12.94 1.94 -0.91
C ARG A 272 12.27 0.95 -1.87
N ILE A 273 11.41 1.42 -2.77
CA ILE A 273 10.65 0.56 -3.69
C ILE A 273 11.55 -0.21 -4.68
N ILE A 274 12.66 0.36 -5.17
CA ILE A 274 13.53 -0.35 -6.14
C ILE A 274 14.25 -1.58 -5.55
N ARG A 275 14.24 -1.76 -4.23
CA ARG A 275 14.71 -2.95 -3.49
C ARG A 275 13.60 -4.00 -3.27
N ILE A 276 12.39 -3.64 -3.70
CA ILE A 276 11.08 -4.33 -3.74
C ILE A 276 10.93 -5.52 -4.71
N PRO A 277 11.15 -6.81 -4.39
CA PRO A 277 10.84 -7.90 -5.32
C PRO A 277 9.31 -8.05 -5.52
N MET A 278 8.75 -7.30 -6.47
CA MET A 278 7.31 -7.13 -6.66
C MET A 278 6.93 -7.11 -8.16
N HIS A 279 5.67 -7.37 -8.49
CA HIS A 279 5.20 -7.51 -9.88
C HIS A 279 5.59 -6.36 -10.82
N GLN A 280 5.48 -5.10 -10.37
CA GLN A 280 5.71 -3.90 -11.17
C GLN A 280 7.07 -3.22 -10.93
N TYR A 281 8.07 -3.95 -10.40
CA TYR A 281 9.40 -3.42 -10.06
C TYR A 281 10.05 -2.59 -11.19
N ALA A 282 9.93 -3.02 -12.45
CA ALA A 282 10.53 -2.35 -13.60
C ALA A 282 9.96 -0.94 -13.83
N ARG A 283 8.64 -0.76 -13.74
CA ARG A 283 7.97 0.54 -13.85
C ARG A 283 8.43 1.51 -12.76
N PHE A 284 8.64 1.03 -11.55
CA PHE A 284 9.16 1.85 -10.45
C PHE A 284 10.64 2.22 -10.66
N PHE A 285 11.46 1.31 -11.21
CA PHE A 285 12.85 1.64 -11.56
C PHE A 285 12.94 2.65 -12.71
N GLU A 286 12.08 2.54 -13.73
CA GLU A 286 11.94 3.56 -14.78
C GLU A 286 11.54 4.92 -14.20
N LYS A 287 10.52 4.99 -13.32
CA LYS A 287 10.15 6.23 -12.63
C LYS A 287 11.30 6.78 -11.77
N TYR A 288 12.02 5.93 -11.04
CA TYR A 288 13.20 6.29 -10.26
C TYR A 288 14.31 6.89 -11.15
N THR A 289 14.69 6.23 -12.23
CA THR A 289 15.74 6.72 -13.16
C THR A 289 15.39 8.07 -13.78
N HIS A 290 14.12 8.28 -14.14
CA HIS A 290 13.65 9.58 -14.61
C HIS A 290 13.76 10.67 -13.52
N VAL A 291 13.31 10.38 -12.29
CA VAL A 291 13.33 11.36 -11.18
C VAL A 291 14.76 11.72 -10.75
N TYR A 292 15.66 10.74 -10.55
CA TYR A 292 17.01 11.06 -10.08
C TYR A 292 17.90 11.69 -11.17
N SER A 293 17.65 11.40 -12.44
CA SER A 293 18.42 12.02 -13.55
C SER A 293 18.23 13.54 -13.61
N ALA A 294 17.11 14.05 -13.11
CA ALA A 294 16.82 15.48 -12.99
C ALA A 294 17.37 16.12 -11.70
N ARG A 295 18.03 15.37 -10.82
CA ARG A 295 18.42 15.78 -9.46
C ARG A 295 19.95 15.97 -9.30
N PRO A 296 20.39 16.81 -8.34
CA PRO A 296 21.79 16.84 -7.90
C PRO A 296 22.16 15.50 -7.25
N LEU A 297 23.30 14.92 -7.60
CA LEU A 297 23.71 13.60 -7.08
C LEU A 297 23.84 13.55 -5.54
N ALA A 298 24.17 14.67 -4.91
CA ALA A 298 24.24 14.78 -3.45
C ALA A 298 22.89 14.51 -2.75
N GLU A 299 21.75 14.71 -3.44
CA GLU A 299 20.41 14.35 -2.95
C GLU A 299 20.11 12.84 -3.14
N VAL A 300 20.81 12.14 -4.03
CA VAL A 300 20.48 10.76 -4.47
C VAL A 300 21.24 9.69 -3.68
N ILE A 301 22.49 9.97 -3.31
CA ILE A 301 23.38 9.04 -2.58
C ILE A 301 23.95 9.64 -1.29
N GLY A 302 23.60 10.89 -0.96
CA GLY A 302 24.19 11.61 0.16
C GLY A 302 25.60 12.12 -0.13
N ALA A 303 26.03 13.14 0.63
CA ALA A 303 27.29 13.83 0.39
C ALA A 303 28.55 12.95 0.66
N GLU A 304 28.47 12.00 1.58
CA GLU A 304 29.59 11.13 1.94
C GLU A 304 29.87 10.07 0.86
N GLN A 305 28.85 9.32 0.44
CA GLN A 305 28.99 8.35 -0.65
C GLN A 305 29.38 9.04 -1.97
N LEU A 306 28.87 10.26 -2.22
CA LEU A 306 29.28 11.07 -3.36
C LEU A 306 30.78 11.40 -3.32
N ALA A 307 31.29 11.88 -2.17
CA ALA A 307 32.71 12.18 -2.01
C ALA A 307 33.60 10.92 -2.18
N ALA A 308 33.14 9.76 -1.71
CA ALA A 308 33.83 8.49 -1.89
C ALA A 308 33.88 8.06 -3.38
N ILE A 309 32.77 8.17 -4.11
CA ILE A 309 32.72 7.85 -5.55
C ILE A 309 33.54 8.87 -6.36
N GLU A 310 33.48 10.17 -6.02
CA GLU A 310 34.35 11.19 -6.63
C GLU A 310 35.83 10.93 -6.41
N ALA A 311 36.23 10.42 -5.24
CA ALA A 311 37.61 10.02 -4.96
C ALA A 311 38.01 8.82 -5.82
N GLN A 312 37.19 7.76 -5.85
CA GLN A 312 37.43 6.56 -6.67
C GLN A 312 37.52 6.89 -8.17
N VAL A 313 36.62 7.71 -8.70
CA VAL A 313 36.64 8.16 -10.11
C VAL A 313 37.88 8.99 -10.42
N ARG A 314 38.33 9.84 -9.49
CA ARG A 314 39.53 10.68 -9.65
C ARG A 314 40.83 9.87 -9.53
N GLU A 315 40.84 8.77 -8.77
CA GLU A 315 41.96 7.82 -8.68
C GLU A 315 42.03 6.89 -9.90
N ALA A 316 40.88 6.37 -10.36
CA ALA A 316 40.76 5.51 -11.52
C ALA A 316 40.93 6.24 -12.86
N ALA A 317 40.95 7.59 -12.86
CA ALA A 317 41.13 8.39 -14.06
C ALA A 317 42.53 8.13 -14.68
N PRO A 318 42.61 7.59 -15.92
CA PRO A 318 43.90 7.32 -16.53
C PRO A 318 44.66 8.62 -16.80
N ASP A 319 45.98 8.60 -16.58
CA ASP A 319 46.87 9.69 -16.96
C ASP A 319 46.78 9.95 -18.47
N LYS A 320 45.98 10.96 -18.87
CA LYS A 320 45.80 11.38 -20.26
C LYS A 320 47.10 12.01 -20.79
N VAL A 321 48.02 11.19 -21.28
CA VAL A 321 49.25 11.62 -21.95
C VAL A 321 48.93 12.10 -23.36
N HIS A 322 48.99 13.42 -23.59
CA HIS A 322 48.82 13.99 -24.92
C HIS A 322 50.17 14.12 -25.63
N TYR A 323 50.35 13.42 -26.76
CA TYR A 323 51.53 13.54 -27.60
C TYR A 323 51.51 14.85 -28.41
N GLY A 324 51.93 15.95 -27.78
CA GLY A 324 52.17 17.22 -28.46
C GLY A 324 53.42 17.16 -29.36
N VAL A 325 53.46 18.01 -30.39
CA VAL A 325 54.61 18.17 -31.33
C VAL A 325 55.87 18.77 -30.65
N ARG A 326 55.83 19.00 -29.33
CA ARG A 326 56.98 19.31 -28.47
C ARG A 326 56.88 18.46 -27.21
N LEU A 327 58.04 18.03 -26.69
CA LEU A 327 58.25 17.04 -25.62
C LEU A 327 57.84 17.51 -24.21
N ASP A 328 56.68 18.14 -24.12
CA ASP A 328 56.11 18.70 -22.90
C ASP A 328 54.98 17.77 -22.45
N VAL A 329 55.30 16.73 -21.65
CA VAL A 329 54.28 15.83 -21.07
C VAL A 329 53.43 16.61 -20.06
N ARG A 330 52.42 17.31 -20.55
CA ARG A 330 51.40 17.94 -19.72
C ARG A 330 50.39 16.88 -19.30
N ARG A 331 50.37 16.60 -18.00
CA ARG A 331 49.29 15.87 -17.34
C ARG A 331 47.97 16.61 -17.58
N CYS A 332 47.12 16.07 -18.46
CA CYS A 332 45.75 16.55 -18.60
C CYS A 332 44.95 16.05 -17.41
N VAL A 333 44.78 16.91 -16.40
CA VAL A 333 43.79 16.69 -15.34
C VAL A 333 42.41 16.59 -16.02
N PRO A 334 41.61 15.55 -15.73
CA PRO A 334 40.24 15.46 -16.23
C PRO A 334 39.46 16.72 -15.89
N SER A 335 38.60 17.17 -16.79
CA SER A 335 37.73 18.32 -16.50
C SER A 335 36.74 17.95 -15.39
N ASP A 336 36.37 18.91 -14.53
CA ASP A 336 35.32 18.68 -13.51
C ASP A 336 34.01 18.16 -14.12
N ALA A 337 33.70 18.53 -15.37
CA ALA A 337 32.56 18.01 -16.12
C ALA A 337 32.74 16.55 -16.59
N GLU A 338 33.97 16.12 -16.90
CA GLU A 338 34.27 14.70 -17.17
C GLU A 338 34.15 13.87 -15.89
N ILE A 339 34.55 14.43 -14.74
CA ILE A 339 34.42 13.79 -13.42
C ILE A 339 32.94 13.64 -13.04
N ASP A 340 32.13 14.71 -13.10
CA ASP A 340 30.67 14.63 -12.83
C ASP A 340 29.98 13.59 -13.73
N GLN A 341 30.32 13.53 -15.03
CA GLN A 341 29.78 12.51 -15.93
C GLN A 341 30.17 11.08 -15.51
N GLN A 342 31.43 10.83 -15.14
CA GLN A 342 31.88 9.51 -14.69
C GLN A 342 31.25 9.12 -13.34
N VAL A 343 31.07 10.07 -12.42
CA VAL A 343 30.36 9.85 -11.16
C VAL A 343 28.88 9.51 -11.42
N ARG A 344 28.20 10.20 -12.34
CA ARG A 344 26.82 9.85 -12.75
C ARG A 344 26.71 8.44 -13.31
N LEU A 345 27.67 8.03 -14.15
CA LEU A 345 27.72 6.66 -14.67
C LEU A 345 27.92 5.65 -13.54
N ARG A 346 28.86 5.89 -12.61
CA ARG A 346 29.10 4.97 -11.49
C ARG A 346 27.91 4.86 -10.55
N VAL A 347 27.18 5.96 -10.30
CA VAL A 347 25.92 5.93 -9.54
C VAL A 347 24.85 5.13 -10.30
N HIS A 348 24.71 5.33 -11.61
CA HIS A 348 23.76 4.56 -12.41
C HIS A 348 24.07 3.05 -12.42
N GLU A 349 25.35 2.65 -12.48
CA GLU A 349 25.79 1.26 -12.32
C GLU A 349 25.33 0.68 -10.98
N ILE A 350 25.64 1.35 -9.85
CA ILE A 350 25.25 0.90 -8.51
C ILE A 350 23.72 0.72 -8.39
N LYS A 351 22.94 1.65 -8.93
CA LYS A 351 21.46 1.54 -8.90
C LYS A 351 20.95 0.47 -9.87
N SER A 352 21.66 0.20 -10.97
CA SER A 352 21.34 -0.90 -11.90
C SER A 352 21.67 -2.27 -11.30
N GLU A 353 22.73 -2.39 -10.49
CA GLU A 353 23.03 -3.60 -9.71
C GLU A 353 21.89 -3.94 -8.73
N ILE A 354 21.28 -2.93 -8.08
CA ILE A 354 20.07 -3.10 -7.26
C ILE A 354 18.92 -3.61 -8.13
N TYR A 355 18.65 -2.97 -9.27
CA TYR A 355 17.59 -3.39 -10.19
C TYR A 355 17.76 -4.86 -10.65
N THR A 356 18.96 -5.27 -11.04
CA THR A 356 19.24 -6.66 -11.46
C THR A 356 19.02 -7.66 -10.32
N ARG A 357 19.35 -7.29 -9.07
CA ARG A 357 19.07 -8.12 -7.89
C ARG A 357 17.57 -8.25 -7.65
N THR A 358 16.83 -7.14 -7.64
CA THR A 358 15.38 -7.10 -7.47
C THR A 358 14.67 -7.87 -8.59
N GLN A 359 15.14 -7.74 -9.83
CA GLN A 359 14.67 -8.52 -10.98
C GLN A 359 14.86 -10.02 -10.77
N ALA A 360 16.05 -10.46 -10.37
CA ALA A 360 16.32 -11.87 -10.10
C ALA A 360 15.40 -12.43 -9.00
N GLU A 361 15.26 -11.70 -7.88
CA GLU A 361 14.39 -12.09 -6.77
C GLU A 361 12.90 -12.11 -7.15
N THR A 362 12.45 -11.21 -8.03
CA THR A 362 11.08 -11.20 -8.59
C THR A 362 10.86 -12.42 -9.51
N LEU A 363 11.82 -12.72 -10.39
CA LEU A 363 11.72 -13.82 -11.34
C LEU A 363 11.76 -15.20 -10.67
N LYS A 364 12.42 -15.35 -9.50
CA LYS A 364 12.34 -16.58 -8.69
C LYS A 364 10.93 -16.81 -8.12
N ARG A 365 10.21 -15.73 -7.77
CA ARG A 365 8.87 -15.76 -7.15
C ARG A 365 7.73 -15.90 -8.18
N TRP A 366 7.94 -15.33 -9.36
CA TRP A 366 6.95 -15.29 -10.44
C TRP A 366 6.23 -16.61 -10.76
N PRO A 367 6.89 -17.80 -10.82
CA PRO A 367 6.21 -19.07 -11.12
C PRO A 367 5.16 -19.48 -10.09
N TYR A 368 5.28 -19.01 -8.84
CA TYR A 368 4.30 -19.24 -7.79
C TYR A 368 3.21 -18.17 -7.82
N GLU A 369 3.61 -16.90 -7.91
CA GLU A 369 2.72 -15.74 -7.94
C GLU A 369 1.73 -15.78 -9.10
N SER A 370 2.17 -16.21 -10.30
CA SER A 370 1.29 -16.30 -11.48
C SER A 370 0.16 -17.33 -11.35
N GLU A 371 0.29 -18.30 -10.45
CA GLU A 371 -0.73 -19.34 -10.17
C GLU A 371 -1.69 -18.94 -9.03
N ILE A 372 -1.44 -17.82 -8.33
CA ILE A 372 -2.32 -17.30 -7.27
C ILE A 372 -3.49 -16.54 -7.89
N LYS A 373 -4.54 -17.27 -8.27
CA LYS A 373 -5.82 -16.71 -8.78
C LYS A 373 -6.64 -15.94 -7.74
N ARG A 374 -6.36 -16.11 -6.45
CA ARG A 374 -7.14 -15.54 -5.33
C ARG A 374 -6.24 -15.25 -4.13
N PRO A 375 -5.60 -14.08 -4.06
CA PRO A 375 -4.70 -13.69 -2.95
C PRO A 375 -5.46 -13.29 -1.67
N TYR A 376 -6.79 -13.22 -1.70
CA TYR A 376 -7.64 -12.80 -0.58
C TYR A 376 -8.48 -13.94 0.00
N PHE A 377 -8.92 -13.77 1.25
CA PHE A 377 -9.81 -14.72 1.92
C PHE A 377 -11.18 -14.82 1.25
N HIS A 378 -11.67 -16.05 1.07
CA HIS A 378 -13.05 -16.34 0.66
C HIS A 378 -13.46 -17.70 1.22
N VAL A 379 -14.68 -17.79 1.75
CA VAL A 379 -15.28 -19.03 2.29
C VAL A 379 -15.39 -20.21 1.31
N ARG A 380 -15.24 -19.99 -0.01
CA ARG A 380 -15.23 -21.10 -0.98
C ARG A 380 -13.88 -21.83 -0.90
N PRO A 381 -13.86 -23.17 -0.78
CA PRO A 381 -12.61 -23.92 -0.72
C PRO A 381 -11.73 -23.61 -1.94
N MET A 382 -10.42 -23.61 -1.71
CA MET A 382 -9.43 -23.43 -2.76
C MET A 382 -9.25 -24.76 -3.52
N ASP A 383 -8.87 -24.70 -4.80
CA ASP A 383 -8.57 -25.92 -5.55
C ASP A 383 -7.23 -26.55 -5.09
N GLU A 384 -7.08 -27.87 -5.28
CA GLU A 384 -5.91 -28.62 -4.82
C GLU A 384 -4.60 -28.15 -5.49
N ALA A 385 -4.67 -27.66 -6.73
CA ALA A 385 -3.51 -27.14 -7.45
C ALA A 385 -3.02 -25.82 -6.83
N GLN A 386 -3.93 -24.92 -6.45
CA GLN A 386 -3.58 -23.70 -5.71
C GLN A 386 -3.04 -24.00 -4.31
N LEU A 387 -3.62 -24.96 -3.58
CA LEU A 387 -3.08 -25.38 -2.28
C LEU A 387 -1.66 -25.94 -2.42
N ALA A 388 -1.41 -26.80 -3.42
CA ALA A 388 -0.09 -27.33 -3.71
C ALA A 388 0.90 -26.24 -4.16
N ASN A 389 0.43 -25.18 -4.83
CA ASN A 389 1.26 -24.02 -5.17
C ASN A 389 1.66 -23.23 -3.92
N TRP A 390 0.70 -22.92 -3.03
CA TRP A 390 0.97 -22.21 -1.78
C TRP A 390 1.96 -22.97 -0.88
N VAL A 391 1.83 -24.30 -0.73
CA VAL A 391 2.77 -25.11 0.04
C VAL A 391 4.19 -25.00 -0.51
N LYS A 392 4.37 -25.21 -1.83
CA LYS A 392 5.70 -25.09 -2.48
C LYS A 392 6.28 -23.69 -2.37
N TYR A 393 5.44 -22.66 -2.43
CA TYR A 393 5.88 -21.27 -2.34
C TYR A 393 6.36 -20.93 -0.92
N LEU A 394 5.65 -21.41 0.11
CA LEU A 394 6.08 -21.29 1.51
C LEU A 394 7.40 -22.03 1.76
N GLU A 395 7.52 -23.29 1.32
CA GLU A 395 8.77 -24.06 1.40
C GLU A 395 9.96 -23.34 0.72
N PHE A 396 9.69 -22.69 -0.43
CA PHE A 396 10.66 -21.86 -1.13
C PHE A 396 11.05 -20.62 -0.30
N GLU A 397 10.11 -19.82 0.20
CA GLU A 397 10.42 -18.63 1.00
C GLU A 397 11.14 -18.98 2.32
N GLU A 398 10.72 -20.03 3.01
CA GLU A 398 11.40 -20.54 4.22
C GLU A 398 12.87 -20.90 3.93
N THR A 399 13.13 -21.56 2.80
CA THR A 399 14.50 -21.91 2.38
C THR A 399 15.33 -20.67 2.05
N ASN A 400 14.79 -19.73 1.25
CA ASN A 400 15.50 -18.49 0.91
C ASN A 400 15.76 -17.61 2.14
N ALA A 401 14.87 -17.60 3.13
CA ALA A 401 15.05 -16.84 4.36
C ALA A 401 16.25 -17.35 5.16
N VAL A 402 16.40 -18.68 5.28
CA VAL A 402 17.57 -19.31 5.93
C VAL A 402 18.86 -19.03 5.16
N GLU A 403 18.83 -19.10 3.82
CA GLU A 403 19.98 -18.77 2.98
C GLU A 403 20.43 -17.30 3.17
N LYS A 404 19.49 -16.35 3.11
CA LYS A 404 19.78 -14.91 3.33
C LYS A 404 20.32 -14.64 4.74
N GLN A 405 19.74 -15.25 5.77
CA GLN A 405 20.26 -15.13 7.14
C GLN A 405 21.70 -15.66 7.27
N ALA A 406 22.03 -16.77 6.58
CA ALA A 406 23.39 -17.29 6.54
C ALA A 406 24.36 -16.38 5.78
N GLU A 407 23.94 -15.81 4.64
CA GLU A 407 24.72 -14.82 3.89
C GLU A 407 25.01 -13.56 4.73
N MET A 408 24.00 -13.02 5.42
CA MET A 408 24.15 -11.86 6.32
C MET A 408 25.08 -12.16 7.49
N ALA A 409 24.96 -13.33 8.13
CA ALA A 409 25.85 -13.75 9.21
C ALA A 409 27.30 -13.87 8.74
N ASN A 410 27.52 -14.48 7.57
CA ASN A 410 28.85 -14.59 6.96
C ASN A 410 29.43 -13.20 6.63
N ALA A 411 28.62 -12.30 6.04
CA ALA A 411 29.03 -10.93 5.73
C ALA A 411 29.40 -10.13 7.00
N ALA A 412 28.63 -10.28 8.08
CA ALA A 412 28.94 -9.66 9.37
C ALA A 412 30.26 -10.17 9.96
N THR A 413 30.53 -11.49 9.88
CA THR A 413 31.82 -12.05 10.34
C THR A 413 33.01 -11.64 9.46
N ALA A 414 32.79 -11.33 8.19
CA ALA A 414 33.83 -10.78 7.31
C ALA A 414 34.11 -9.29 7.59
N ALA A 415 33.08 -8.51 7.91
CA ALA A 415 33.19 -7.09 8.22
C ALA A 415 34.00 -6.79 9.51
N ASP A 416 34.00 -7.70 10.49
CA ASP A 416 34.80 -7.59 11.72
C ASP A 416 36.33 -7.70 11.46
N GLY A 417 36.72 -8.11 10.24
CA GLY A 417 38.11 -8.08 9.76
C GLY A 417 38.49 -6.84 8.96
N THR A 418 37.52 -6.14 8.35
CA THR A 418 37.72 -4.87 7.62
C THR A 418 36.37 -4.19 7.44
N ALA A 419 36.08 -3.15 8.25
CA ALA A 419 34.74 -2.54 8.27
C ALA A 419 34.37 -1.82 6.96
N PRO A 420 33.28 -2.20 6.28
CA PRO A 420 32.59 -1.33 5.34
C PRO A 420 31.51 -0.53 6.07
N VAL A 421 31.31 0.74 5.67
CA VAL A 421 30.16 1.53 6.13
C VAL A 421 28.92 1.03 5.37
N VAL A 422 28.08 0.25 6.06
CA VAL A 422 26.74 -0.14 5.59
C VAL A 422 25.69 0.81 6.14
N ASP A 423 24.78 1.27 5.27
CA ASP A 423 23.65 2.12 5.62
C ASP A 423 22.78 1.45 6.71
N GLU A 424 22.45 2.20 7.76
CA GLU A 424 21.74 1.70 8.95
C GLU A 424 20.29 1.21 8.65
N PHE A 425 19.83 1.40 7.41
CA PHE A 425 18.47 1.12 6.96
C PHE A 425 18.20 -0.36 6.60
N ASP A 426 19.20 -1.15 6.18
CA ASP A 426 19.01 -2.59 5.89
C ASP A 426 18.59 -3.36 7.18
N SER A 427 19.02 -2.89 8.36
CA SER A 427 18.75 -3.55 9.65
C SER A 427 17.28 -3.72 10.05
N LYS A 428 16.36 -3.06 9.34
CA LYS A 428 14.90 -3.15 9.56
C LYS A 428 14.13 -3.87 8.46
N ALA A 429 14.70 -4.03 7.26
CA ALA A 429 14.07 -4.80 6.19
C ALA A 429 14.13 -6.31 6.47
N ASP A 430 15.25 -6.77 7.05
CA ASP A 430 15.53 -8.20 7.26
C ASP A 430 15.12 -8.73 8.65
N ARG A 431 14.51 -7.90 9.51
CA ARG A 431 13.98 -8.33 10.82
C ARG A 431 12.51 -8.76 10.73
N VAL A 432 12.27 -9.82 9.96
CA VAL A 432 11.05 -10.63 10.10
C VAL A 432 11.25 -11.56 11.31
N GLU A 433 10.84 -11.10 12.50
CA GLU A 433 10.59 -12.00 13.63
C GLU A 433 9.23 -12.69 13.38
N VAL A 434 9.24 -14.04 13.39
CA VAL A 434 8.12 -14.96 13.08
C VAL A 434 6.97 -14.85 14.09
#